data_AF-A0A2M8DQQ9-F1
#
_entry.id   AF-A0A2M8DQQ9-F1
#
_cell.length_a   1.000
_cell.length_b   1.000
_cell.length_c   1.000
_cell.angle_alpha   90.00
_cell.angle_beta   90.00
_cell.angle_gamma   90.00
#
_symmetry.space_group_name_H-M   'P 1'
#
loop_
_entity.id
_entity.type
_entity.pdbx_description
1 polymer ?
#
loop_
_entity_poly.entity_id
_entity_poly.type
_entity_poly.pdbx_seq_one_letter_code
_entity_poly.pdbx_strand_id
1 'polypeptide(L)'
;MIKKVIILSFVLLFGCWVNNTQAATYDLKLESGDISFSESVLIAGSTVRVYARIYNTGTEDIAGYVTFYRGAAIVDDSQTVSVRPGNFADAWVDFQVPNTAFNVLARIQGTQPADQNTSNNEALTGLVTPDFDTDGDGIANSIDPDDDNDSLTDLQEQQLGTNPLDTDSDNDGASDSQDAFPLNSNEQLDTDNDTIGNNADPDDDNDGLVDTEEISLGTNPLLADSDGDGVNDKNDFYPLDG
;
A
#
# COMPACT_ATOMS: atom_id res chain seq x y z
N MET A 1 25.19 54.90 78.12
CA MET A 1 24.32 55.36 77.03
C MET A 1 23.56 54.15 76.47
N ILE A 2 22.24 54.09 76.69
CA ILE A 2 21.38 52.98 76.29
C ILE A 2 21.02 53.15 74.81
N LYS A 3 21.37 52.19 73.94
CA LYS A 3 20.90 52.16 72.54
C LYS A 3 19.63 51.30 72.46
N LYS A 4 18.54 51.95 72.05
CA LYS A 4 17.23 51.32 71.82
C LYS A 4 17.30 50.38 70.61
N VAL A 5 16.77 49.17 70.76
CA VAL A 5 16.54 48.21 69.68
C VAL A 5 15.16 48.47 69.11
N ILE A 6 15.06 48.73 67.80
CA ILE A 6 13.81 48.86 67.05
C ILE A 6 13.57 47.52 66.35
N ILE A 7 12.49 46.82 66.72
CA ILE A 7 12.06 45.59 66.04
C ILE A 7 11.15 46.01 64.89
N LEU A 8 11.63 45.82 63.66
CA LEU A 8 10.86 46.04 62.44
C LEU A 8 10.10 44.74 62.13
N SER A 9 8.77 44.74 62.30
CA SER A 9 7.93 43.60 61.92
C SER A 9 7.76 43.60 60.40
N PHE A 10 8.24 42.54 59.75
CA PHE A 10 8.09 42.29 58.31
C PHE A 10 6.82 41.45 58.11
N VAL A 11 5.73 42.08 57.64
CA VAL A 11 4.53 41.35 57.23
C VAL A 11 4.77 40.79 55.84
N LEU A 12 4.98 39.48 55.74
CA LEU A 12 4.99 38.77 54.46
C LEU A 12 3.56 38.62 53.95
N LEU A 13 3.19 39.45 52.97
CA LEU A 13 1.99 39.26 52.15
C LEU A 13 2.27 38.14 51.14
N PHE A 14 1.78 36.94 51.42
CA PHE A 14 1.68 35.88 50.41
C PHE A 14 0.56 36.27 49.43
N GLY A 15 0.94 36.88 48.31
CA GLY A 15 0.06 36.99 47.15
C GLY A 15 -0.13 35.60 46.55
N CYS A 16 -1.28 34.97 46.79
CA CYS A 16 -1.71 33.79 46.07
C CYS A 16 -2.09 34.25 44.66
N TRP A 17 -1.16 34.11 43.70
CA TRP A 17 -1.48 34.29 42.29
C TRP A 17 -2.29 33.09 41.85
N VAL A 18 -3.61 33.22 41.89
CA VAL A 18 -4.51 32.29 41.24
C VAL A 18 -4.35 32.55 39.75
N ASN A 19 -3.64 31.68 39.04
CA ASN A 19 -3.69 31.67 37.58
C ASN A 19 -5.10 31.24 37.19
N ASN A 20 -6.01 32.20 37.04
CA ASN A 20 -7.27 31.98 36.34
C ASN A 20 -6.93 31.78 34.86
N THR A 21 -6.55 30.56 34.47
CA THR A 21 -6.66 30.15 33.07
C THR A 21 -8.16 30.03 32.78
N GLN A 22 -8.78 31.13 32.34
CA GLN A 22 -10.12 31.02 31.77
C GLN A 22 -10.02 30.13 30.53
N ALA A 23 -10.87 29.10 30.46
CA ALA A 23 -11.06 28.36 29.22
C ALA A 23 -11.50 29.34 28.13
N ALA A 24 -11.01 29.15 26.91
CA ALA A 24 -11.47 29.91 25.77
C ALA A 24 -13.00 29.79 25.64
N THR A 25 -13.66 30.88 25.28
CA THR A 25 -15.13 30.89 25.12
C THR A 25 -15.53 30.19 23.82
N TYR A 26 -14.79 30.44 22.74
CA TYR A 26 -14.97 29.85 21.41
C TYR A 26 -13.65 29.22 21.00
N ASP A 27 -13.60 27.89 20.91
CA ASP A 27 -12.38 27.14 20.66
C ASP A 27 -12.74 25.79 20.02
N LEU A 28 -12.51 25.70 18.72
CA LEU A 28 -12.49 24.46 17.97
C LEU A 28 -11.07 23.91 17.97
N LYS A 29 -10.97 22.60 18.15
CA LYS A 29 -9.72 21.90 18.28
C LYS A 29 -9.64 20.74 17.31
N LEU A 30 -8.44 20.54 16.76
CA LEU A 30 -8.05 19.36 16.01
C LEU A 30 -6.66 18.88 16.44
N GLU A 31 -6.46 17.56 16.49
CA GLU A 31 -5.16 16.90 16.65
C GLU A 31 -4.90 15.90 15.52
N SER A 32 -3.64 15.47 15.34
CA SER A 32 -3.29 14.53 14.27
C SER A 32 -4.02 13.19 14.38
N GLY A 33 -4.32 12.74 15.59
CA GLY A 33 -5.11 11.53 15.86
C GLY A 33 -6.61 11.68 15.54
N ASP A 34 -7.07 12.89 15.27
CA ASP A 34 -8.46 13.15 14.88
C ASP A 34 -8.66 13.08 13.36
N ILE A 35 -7.58 12.88 12.60
CA ILE A 35 -7.63 12.63 11.16
C ILE A 35 -7.53 11.12 10.91
N SER A 36 -8.46 10.57 10.14
CA SER A 36 -8.47 9.15 9.76
C SER A 36 -8.84 8.96 8.30
N PHE A 37 -8.51 7.78 7.77
CA PHE A 37 -8.90 7.35 6.42
C PHE A 37 -10.04 6.32 6.52
N SER A 38 -10.83 6.16 5.47
CA SER A 38 -11.87 5.11 5.42
C SER A 38 -11.28 3.70 5.42
N GLU A 39 -10.07 3.55 4.86
CA GLU A 39 -9.36 2.29 4.76
C GLU A 39 -8.10 2.29 5.63
N SER A 40 -7.72 1.13 6.15
CA SER A 40 -6.47 0.94 6.90
C SER A 40 -5.25 0.76 6.00
N VAL A 41 -5.45 0.19 4.82
CA VAL A 41 -4.44 0.05 3.76
C VAL A 41 -4.83 1.02 2.65
N LEU A 42 -3.91 1.87 2.24
CA LEU A 42 -4.16 2.89 1.23
C LEU A 42 -3.46 2.50 -0.07
N ILE A 43 -4.21 1.97 -1.01
CA ILE A 43 -3.71 1.55 -2.32
C ILE A 43 -3.54 2.79 -3.21
N ALA A 44 -2.38 2.95 -3.83
CA ALA A 44 -2.10 4.04 -4.75
C ALA A 44 -3.13 4.08 -5.90
N GLY A 45 -3.64 5.27 -6.23
CA GLY A 45 -4.66 5.45 -7.26
C GLY A 45 -6.10 5.17 -6.81
N SER A 46 -6.31 4.54 -5.65
CA SER A 46 -7.64 4.35 -5.09
C SER A 46 -8.24 5.65 -4.56
N THR A 47 -9.58 5.66 -4.46
CA THR A 47 -10.32 6.76 -3.81
C THR A 47 -10.75 6.34 -2.42
N VAL A 48 -10.28 7.06 -1.40
CA VAL A 48 -10.68 6.86 0.00
C VAL A 48 -11.33 8.13 0.54
N ARG A 49 -11.98 8.05 1.71
CA ARG A 49 -12.39 9.25 2.45
C ARG A 49 -11.37 9.60 3.51
N VAL A 50 -11.04 10.88 3.61
CA VAL A 50 -10.33 11.43 4.77
C VAL A 50 -11.36 12.08 5.67
N TYR A 51 -11.35 11.72 6.94
CA TYR A 51 -12.17 12.29 7.99
C TYR A 51 -11.31 13.17 8.89
N ALA A 52 -11.89 14.25 9.41
CA ALA A 52 -11.38 14.98 10.55
C ALA A 52 -12.49 15.11 11.58
N ARG A 53 -12.19 14.81 12.85
CA ARG A 53 -13.10 15.02 13.98
C ARG A 53 -12.74 16.30 14.73
N ILE A 54 -13.64 17.28 14.68
CA ILE A 54 -13.41 18.61 15.24
C ILE A 54 -14.15 18.71 16.57
N TYR A 55 -13.43 18.99 17.64
CA TYR A 55 -14.01 19.15 18.98
C TYR A 55 -14.22 20.62 19.30
N ASN A 56 -15.27 20.95 20.05
CA ASN A 56 -15.39 22.26 20.70
C ASN A 56 -14.93 22.14 22.16
N THR A 57 -13.74 22.67 22.45
CA THR A 57 -13.15 22.74 23.80
C THR A 57 -13.47 24.06 24.50
N GLY A 58 -14.18 24.96 23.84
CA GLY A 58 -14.73 26.17 24.41
C GLY A 58 -16.00 25.96 25.23
N THR A 59 -16.57 27.06 25.70
CA THR A 59 -17.77 27.06 26.55
C THR A 59 -19.05 27.45 25.82
N GLU A 60 -18.96 27.95 24.58
CA GLU A 60 -20.09 28.39 23.77
C GLU A 60 -20.10 27.73 22.37
N ASP A 61 -21.25 27.74 21.72
CA ASP A 61 -21.40 27.24 20.34
C ASP A 61 -20.49 28.03 19.39
N ILE A 62 -19.85 27.32 18.46
CA ILE A 62 -18.99 27.91 17.42
C ILE A 62 -19.18 27.14 16.11
N ALA A 63 -19.17 27.87 15.00
CA ALA A 63 -19.21 27.31 13.66
C ALA A 63 -17.98 27.76 12.85
N GLY A 64 -17.67 27.07 11.76
CA GLY A 64 -16.57 27.40 10.87
C GLY A 64 -16.48 26.44 9.69
N TYR A 65 -15.31 26.42 9.05
CA TYR A 65 -15.01 25.57 7.91
C TYR A 65 -13.79 24.71 8.19
N VAL A 66 -13.78 23.51 7.64
CA VAL A 66 -12.64 22.59 7.66
C VAL A 66 -12.18 22.38 6.22
N THR A 67 -10.91 22.67 5.96
CA THR A 67 -10.30 22.49 4.65
C THR A 67 -9.19 21.45 4.75
N PHE A 68 -9.19 20.49 3.84
CA PHE A 68 -8.15 19.46 3.74
C PHE A 68 -7.13 19.85 2.66
N TYR A 69 -5.86 19.59 2.94
CA TYR A 69 -4.76 19.90 2.05
C TYR A 69 -3.80 18.71 1.90
N ARG A 70 -3.21 18.61 0.71
CA ARG A 70 -2.03 17.79 0.43
C ARG A 70 -0.91 18.72 -0.04
N GLY A 71 0.14 18.86 0.77
CA GLY A 71 1.12 19.93 0.56
C GLY A 71 0.44 21.30 0.61
N ALA A 72 0.57 22.09 -0.47
CA ALA A 72 -0.08 23.41 -0.59
C ALA A 72 -1.44 23.38 -1.31
N ALA A 73 -1.84 22.24 -1.88
CA ALA A 73 -3.06 22.12 -2.66
C ALA A 73 -4.25 21.73 -1.76
N ILE A 74 -5.39 22.36 -2.00
CA ILE A 74 -6.67 21.96 -1.42
C ILE A 74 -7.08 20.63 -2.07
N VAL A 75 -7.56 19.68 -1.25
CA VAL A 75 -8.04 18.38 -1.73
C VAL A 75 -9.41 18.52 -2.40
N ASP A 76 -10.35 19.16 -1.70
CA ASP A 76 -11.72 19.38 -2.16
C ASP A 76 -12.34 20.60 -1.42
N ASP A 77 -13.59 20.94 -1.75
CA ASP A 77 -14.34 22.04 -1.15
C ASP A 77 -14.40 21.95 0.39
N SER A 78 -14.25 23.10 1.05
CA SER A 78 -14.29 23.21 2.50
C SER A 78 -15.62 22.76 3.08
N GLN A 79 -15.57 21.99 4.17
CA GLN A 79 -16.75 21.46 4.85
C GLN A 79 -17.17 22.37 6.00
N THR A 80 -18.46 22.66 6.12
CA THR A 80 -18.98 23.45 7.25
C THR A 80 -19.11 22.61 8.50
N VAL A 81 -18.71 23.16 9.65
CA VAL A 81 -18.93 22.56 10.98
C VAL A 81 -19.60 23.55 11.91
N SER A 82 -20.47 23.04 12.79
CA SER A 82 -21.10 23.81 13.87
C SER A 82 -21.17 22.90 15.09
N VAL A 83 -20.43 23.26 16.14
CA VAL A 83 -20.15 22.34 17.25
C VAL A 83 -20.55 22.98 18.57
N ARG A 84 -21.39 22.28 19.33
CA ARG A 84 -21.78 22.68 20.68
C ARG A 84 -20.64 22.42 21.68
N PRO A 85 -20.56 23.15 22.80
CA PRO A 85 -19.57 22.94 23.85
C PRO A 85 -19.48 21.47 24.28
N GLY A 86 -18.26 20.95 24.36
CA GLY A 86 -17.99 19.57 24.77
C GLY A 86 -18.46 18.49 23.79
N ASN A 87 -18.90 18.86 22.58
CA ASN A 87 -19.25 17.92 21.51
C ASN A 87 -18.21 17.99 20.38
N PHE A 88 -18.46 17.20 19.33
CA PHE A 88 -17.66 17.19 18.12
C PHE A 88 -18.54 17.19 16.87
N ALA A 89 -17.94 17.52 15.73
CA ALA A 89 -18.50 17.28 14.40
C ALA A 89 -17.42 16.64 13.51
N ASP A 90 -17.86 15.79 12.58
CA ASP A 90 -16.97 15.18 11.60
C ASP A 90 -17.08 15.94 10.27
N ALA A 91 -15.93 16.21 9.65
CA ALA A 91 -15.80 16.72 8.29
C ALA A 91 -15.07 15.69 7.44
N TRP A 92 -15.38 15.59 6.15
CA TRP A 92 -14.72 14.63 5.26
C TRP A 92 -14.64 15.11 3.82
N VAL A 93 -13.69 14.54 3.08
CA VAL A 93 -13.52 14.72 1.64
C VAL A 93 -13.14 13.38 1.00
N ASP A 94 -13.52 13.19 -0.26
CA ASP A 94 -12.96 12.11 -1.06
C ASP A 94 -11.50 12.48 -1.42
N PHE A 95 -10.60 11.50 -1.41
CA PHE A 95 -9.17 11.69 -1.56
C PHE A 95 -8.60 10.62 -2.47
N GLN A 96 -7.94 11.06 -3.55
CA GLN A 96 -7.17 10.19 -4.43
C GLN A 96 -5.83 9.89 -3.79
N VAL A 97 -5.57 8.63 -3.46
CA VAL A 97 -4.30 8.20 -2.88
C VAL A 97 -3.19 8.38 -3.93
N PRO A 98 -2.16 9.20 -3.68
CA PRO A 98 -1.06 9.36 -4.64
C PRO A 98 -0.17 8.12 -4.65
N ASN A 99 0.64 7.97 -5.70
CA ASN A 99 1.66 6.92 -5.83
C ASN A 99 2.99 7.23 -5.10
N THR A 100 3.01 8.25 -4.23
CA THR A 100 4.18 8.66 -3.46
C THR A 100 3.77 8.89 -2.02
N ALA A 101 4.72 8.77 -1.09
CA ALA A 101 4.47 9.10 0.31
C ALA A 101 3.88 10.51 0.47
N PHE A 102 2.90 10.64 1.37
CA PHE A 102 2.13 11.86 1.53
C PHE A 102 1.72 12.09 2.99
N ASN A 103 1.24 13.29 3.28
CA ASN A 103 0.52 13.61 4.49
C ASN A 103 -0.74 14.41 4.12
N VAL A 104 -1.70 14.44 5.04
CA VAL A 104 -2.91 15.26 4.91
C VAL A 104 -2.95 16.24 6.07
N LEU A 105 -3.15 17.52 5.73
CA LEU A 105 -3.38 18.59 6.68
C LEU A 105 -4.87 18.90 6.70
N ALA A 106 -5.49 18.96 7.87
CA ALA A 106 -6.80 19.56 8.04
C ALA A 106 -6.68 20.86 8.85
N ARG A 107 -7.38 21.90 8.40
CA ARG A 107 -7.33 23.24 8.99
C ARG A 107 -8.73 23.78 9.24
N ILE A 108 -8.98 24.25 10.46
CA ILE A 108 -10.18 25.00 10.87
C ILE A 108 -10.00 26.47 10.48
N GLN A 109 -10.98 27.04 9.79
CA GLN A 109 -10.94 28.40 9.26
C GLN A 109 -12.28 29.10 9.34
N GLY A 110 -12.25 30.44 9.25
CA GLY A 110 -13.46 31.26 9.09
C GLY A 110 -14.47 31.07 10.21
N THR A 111 -13.99 30.85 11.44
CA THR A 111 -14.86 30.57 12.57
C THR A 111 -15.72 31.78 12.95
N GLN A 112 -16.96 31.50 13.32
CA GLN A 112 -17.92 32.47 13.80
C GLN A 112 -18.67 31.91 15.01
N PRO A 113 -18.51 32.51 16.21
CA PRO A 113 -17.59 33.61 16.54
C PRO A 113 -16.11 33.24 16.35
N ALA A 114 -15.23 34.26 16.35
CA ALA A 114 -13.81 34.03 16.08
C ALA A 114 -13.18 33.11 17.15
N ASP A 115 -12.43 32.11 16.66
CA ASP A 115 -11.70 31.18 17.50
C ASP A 115 -10.62 31.90 18.31
N GLN A 116 -10.57 31.62 19.61
CA GLN A 116 -9.69 32.31 20.56
C GLN A 116 -8.36 31.58 20.80
N ASN A 117 -8.23 30.32 20.38
CA ASN A 117 -7.02 29.53 20.49
C ASN A 117 -6.59 29.01 19.12
N THR A 118 -6.05 29.87 18.28
CA THR A 118 -5.70 29.44 16.91
C THR A 118 -4.55 28.41 16.81
N SER A 119 -3.93 28.02 17.93
CA SER A 119 -2.76 27.12 17.95
C SER A 119 -3.12 25.65 17.70
N ASN A 120 -4.39 25.27 17.87
CA ASN A 120 -4.93 23.92 17.67
C ASN A 120 -5.92 23.84 16.49
N ASN A 121 -5.88 24.84 15.59
CA ASN A 121 -6.74 24.89 14.40
C ASN A 121 -6.18 24.08 13.22
N GLU A 122 -5.03 23.43 13.39
CA GLU A 122 -4.35 22.67 12.35
C GLU A 122 -3.87 21.33 12.89
N ALA A 123 -4.09 20.28 12.12
CA ALA A 123 -3.51 18.98 12.38
C ALA A 123 -3.00 18.34 11.09
N LEU A 124 -1.82 17.73 11.18
CA LEU A 124 -1.15 17.05 10.09
C LEU A 124 -1.03 15.57 10.44
N THR A 125 -1.39 14.69 9.51
CA THR A 125 -1.14 13.25 9.67
C THR A 125 0.37 12.97 9.74
N GLY A 126 0.72 11.77 10.21
CA GLY A 126 2.04 11.21 9.92
C GLY A 126 2.30 11.10 8.42
N LEU A 127 3.56 10.83 8.05
CA LEU A 127 3.90 10.45 6.69
C LEU A 127 3.28 9.06 6.43
N VAL A 128 2.46 8.98 5.39
CA VAL A 128 1.81 7.76 4.92
C VAL A 128 2.50 7.32 3.64
N THR A 129 2.95 6.07 3.60
CA THR A 129 3.43 5.42 2.38
C THR A 129 2.29 4.57 1.84
N PRO A 130 1.78 4.87 0.63
CA PRO A 130 0.74 4.06 0.02
C PRO A 130 1.28 2.68 -0.35
N ASP A 131 0.39 1.71 -0.40
CA ASP A 131 0.64 0.38 -0.96
C ASP A 131 0.33 0.37 -2.46
N PHE A 132 0.71 -0.70 -3.15
CA PHE A 132 0.37 -0.94 -4.55
C PHE A 132 -0.59 -2.14 -4.67
N ASP A 133 -1.12 -2.32 -5.86
CA ASP A 133 -2.08 -3.35 -6.27
C ASP A 133 -1.69 -3.66 -7.72
N THR A 134 -0.79 -4.63 -7.88
CA THR A 134 -0.07 -4.88 -9.14
C THR A 134 -1.00 -5.47 -10.20
N ASP A 135 -1.86 -6.40 -9.81
CA ASP A 135 -2.82 -7.09 -10.66
C ASP A 135 -4.17 -6.36 -10.81
N GLY A 136 -4.46 -5.42 -9.91
CA GLY A 136 -5.68 -4.61 -9.92
C GLY A 136 -6.90 -5.34 -9.36
N ASP A 137 -6.74 -6.36 -8.52
CA ASP A 137 -7.86 -7.12 -7.95
C ASP A 137 -8.51 -6.41 -6.74
N GLY A 138 -7.85 -5.36 -6.23
CA GLY A 138 -8.28 -4.54 -5.11
C GLY A 138 -7.74 -4.97 -3.75
N ILE A 139 -6.91 -6.01 -3.70
CA ILE A 139 -6.06 -6.39 -2.59
C ILE A 139 -4.71 -5.69 -2.79
N ALA A 140 -4.08 -5.30 -1.69
CA ALA A 140 -2.81 -4.58 -1.77
C ALA A 140 -1.66 -5.57 -1.72
N ASN A 141 -0.57 -5.31 -2.43
CA ASN A 141 0.58 -6.21 -2.52
C ASN A 141 1.12 -6.67 -1.15
N SER A 142 1.04 -5.82 -0.11
CA SER A 142 1.54 -6.24 1.22
C SER A 142 0.71 -7.33 1.90
N ILE A 143 -0.48 -7.65 1.37
CA ILE A 143 -1.43 -8.63 1.92
C ILE A 143 -1.98 -9.60 0.88
N ASP A 144 -1.72 -9.38 -0.41
CA ASP A 144 -2.06 -10.32 -1.47
C ASP A 144 -1.13 -11.56 -1.37
N PRO A 145 -1.64 -12.78 -1.49
CA PRO A 145 -0.80 -13.96 -1.64
C PRO A 145 -0.22 -14.19 -3.05
N ASP A 146 -0.73 -13.50 -4.08
CA ASP A 146 -0.35 -13.65 -5.51
C ASP A 146 -0.43 -12.25 -6.16
N ASP A 147 0.64 -11.47 -5.97
CA ASP A 147 0.70 -10.03 -6.28
C ASP A 147 0.44 -9.69 -7.78
N ASP A 148 0.73 -10.58 -8.71
CA ASP A 148 0.56 -10.37 -10.15
C ASP A 148 -0.48 -11.30 -10.83
N ASN A 149 -1.07 -12.20 -10.05
CA ASN A 149 -2.14 -13.13 -10.45
C ASN A 149 -1.74 -14.07 -11.60
N ASP A 150 -0.46 -14.48 -11.65
CA ASP A 150 0.04 -15.45 -12.63
C ASP A 150 -0.23 -16.92 -12.26
N SER A 151 -0.83 -17.18 -11.09
CA SER A 151 -1.09 -18.48 -10.46
C SER A 151 0.05 -19.07 -9.62
N LEU A 152 1.14 -18.35 -9.42
CA LEU A 152 2.15 -18.62 -8.40
C LEU A 152 1.98 -17.63 -7.25
N THR A 153 1.89 -18.17 -6.03
CA THR A 153 1.95 -17.29 -4.85
C THR A 153 3.34 -16.66 -4.70
N ASP A 154 3.44 -15.51 -4.03
CA ASP A 154 4.73 -14.85 -3.75
C ASP A 154 5.76 -15.79 -3.09
N LEU A 155 5.27 -16.76 -2.32
CA LEU A 155 6.10 -17.77 -1.67
C LEU A 155 6.64 -18.81 -2.67
N GLN A 156 5.86 -19.21 -3.66
CA GLN A 156 6.31 -20.10 -4.73
C GLN A 156 7.31 -19.38 -5.62
N GLU A 157 7.06 -18.12 -5.93
CA GLU A 157 7.97 -17.31 -6.73
C GLU A 157 9.29 -17.05 -6.01
N GLN A 158 9.26 -16.75 -4.70
CA GLN A 158 10.47 -16.71 -3.89
C GLN A 158 11.27 -18.02 -3.94
N GLN A 159 10.61 -19.17 -4.07
CA GLN A 159 11.27 -20.47 -4.19
C GLN A 159 11.87 -20.71 -5.58
N LEU A 160 11.20 -20.22 -6.62
CA LEU A 160 11.66 -20.29 -8.02
C LEU A 160 12.72 -19.21 -8.33
N GLY A 161 12.75 -18.14 -7.56
CA GLY A 161 13.61 -16.97 -7.80
C GLY A 161 13.01 -15.97 -8.79
N THR A 162 11.73 -16.13 -9.13
CA THR A 162 10.94 -15.23 -9.98
C THR A 162 10.50 -13.98 -9.21
N ASN A 163 9.90 -13.03 -9.92
CA ASN A 163 9.52 -11.72 -9.42
C ASN A 163 8.00 -11.66 -9.17
N PRO A 164 7.55 -11.53 -7.91
CA PRO A 164 6.12 -11.52 -7.56
C PRO A 164 5.28 -10.38 -8.12
N LEU A 165 5.91 -9.45 -8.83
CA LEU A 165 5.23 -8.30 -9.42
C LEU A 165 5.21 -8.38 -10.94
N ASP A 166 5.60 -9.50 -11.54
CA ASP A 166 5.84 -9.65 -12.96
C ASP A 166 5.58 -11.09 -13.41
N THR A 167 4.46 -11.28 -14.12
CA THR A 167 3.94 -12.59 -14.52
C THR A 167 4.89 -13.40 -15.43
N ASP A 168 5.95 -12.77 -15.95
CA ASP A 168 6.96 -13.32 -16.87
C ASP A 168 8.34 -12.72 -16.52
N SER A 169 9.03 -13.36 -15.58
CA SER A 169 10.22 -12.82 -14.92
C SER A 169 11.42 -12.62 -15.84
N ASP A 170 11.52 -13.40 -16.92
CA ASP A 170 12.62 -13.31 -17.89
C ASP A 170 12.22 -12.68 -19.23
N ASN A 171 10.94 -12.36 -19.38
CA ASN A 171 10.33 -11.61 -20.48
C ASN A 171 10.45 -12.32 -21.83
N ASP A 172 10.28 -13.64 -21.85
CA ASP A 172 10.35 -14.45 -23.06
C ASP A 172 8.97 -14.83 -23.65
N GLY A 173 7.90 -14.51 -22.93
CA GLY A 173 6.52 -14.65 -23.35
C GLY A 173 5.80 -15.88 -22.79
N ALA A 174 6.46 -16.73 -22.00
CA ALA A 174 5.81 -17.70 -21.12
C ALA A 174 5.62 -17.09 -19.73
N SER A 175 4.49 -17.35 -19.07
CA SER A 175 4.34 -16.90 -17.67
C SER A 175 5.16 -17.80 -16.75
N ASP A 176 5.59 -17.29 -15.61
CA ASP A 176 6.42 -18.06 -14.66
C ASP A 176 5.73 -19.37 -14.24
N SER A 177 4.40 -19.34 -14.10
CA SER A 177 3.58 -20.53 -13.82
C SER A 177 3.52 -21.59 -14.95
N GLN A 178 3.87 -21.22 -16.18
CA GLN A 178 3.79 -22.04 -17.39
C GLN A 178 5.17 -22.33 -18.01
N ASP A 179 6.22 -21.73 -17.46
CA ASP A 179 7.59 -21.86 -17.94
C ASP A 179 8.36 -22.90 -17.12
N ALA A 180 8.97 -23.87 -17.79
CA ALA A 180 9.85 -24.85 -17.15
C ALA A 180 11.16 -24.21 -16.64
N PHE A 181 11.58 -23.09 -17.24
CA PHE A 181 12.78 -22.33 -16.91
C PHE A 181 12.50 -20.83 -16.80
N PRO A 182 11.70 -20.39 -15.79
CA PRO A 182 11.15 -19.02 -15.67
C PRO A 182 12.19 -17.90 -15.42
N LEU A 183 13.49 -18.23 -15.50
CA LEU A 183 14.61 -17.30 -15.35
C LEU A 183 15.60 -17.39 -16.53
N ASN A 184 15.27 -18.15 -17.57
CA ASN A 184 16.06 -18.33 -18.76
C ASN A 184 15.22 -18.10 -20.01
N SER A 185 15.21 -16.85 -20.46
CA SER A 185 14.54 -16.38 -21.68
C SER A 185 14.86 -17.07 -23.03
N ASN A 186 15.67 -18.12 -23.02
CA ASN A 186 15.94 -18.96 -24.18
C ASN A 186 15.38 -20.38 -24.02
N GLU A 187 14.65 -20.71 -22.96
CA GLU A 187 14.10 -22.05 -22.69
C GLU A 187 12.73 -21.92 -22.04
N GLN A 188 11.70 -22.51 -22.63
CA GLN A 188 10.33 -22.49 -22.07
C GLN A 188 9.79 -23.88 -21.73
N LEU A 189 10.34 -24.92 -22.37
CA LEU A 189 9.83 -26.28 -22.34
C LEU A 189 10.93 -27.24 -21.88
N ASP A 190 10.52 -28.26 -21.12
CA ASP A 190 11.30 -29.41 -20.67
C ASP A 190 10.41 -30.65 -20.89
N THR A 191 10.45 -31.19 -22.11
CA THR A 191 9.44 -32.15 -22.57
C THR A 191 9.54 -33.49 -21.85
N ASP A 192 10.74 -33.91 -21.50
CA ASP A 192 11.03 -35.16 -20.78
C ASP A 192 11.25 -34.97 -19.27
N ASN A 193 11.28 -33.72 -18.79
CA ASN A 193 11.49 -33.33 -17.40
C ASN A 193 12.88 -33.74 -16.87
N ASP A 194 13.90 -33.69 -17.71
CA ASP A 194 15.28 -34.02 -17.35
C ASP A 194 16.09 -32.83 -16.81
N THR A 195 15.49 -31.63 -16.78
CA THR A 195 16.04 -30.32 -16.38
C THR A 195 16.93 -29.62 -17.41
N ILE A 196 17.01 -30.12 -18.63
CA ILE A 196 17.60 -29.46 -19.78
C ILE A 196 16.44 -28.97 -20.66
N GLY A 197 16.47 -27.68 -21.02
CA GLY A 197 15.40 -27.13 -21.85
C GLY A 197 15.52 -27.59 -23.29
N ASN A 198 14.38 -27.70 -23.98
CA ASN A 198 14.30 -28.22 -25.33
C ASN A 198 15.22 -27.52 -26.36
N ASN A 199 15.59 -26.24 -26.17
CA ASN A 199 16.52 -25.57 -27.10
C ASN A 199 17.99 -26.00 -26.87
N ALA A 200 18.30 -26.58 -25.72
CA ALA A 200 19.63 -27.08 -25.34
C ALA A 200 19.73 -28.61 -25.26
N ASP A 201 18.59 -29.31 -25.13
CA ASP A 201 18.51 -30.76 -25.14
C ASP A 201 18.68 -31.30 -26.58
N PRO A 202 19.54 -32.29 -26.83
CA PRO A 202 19.60 -32.98 -28.12
C PRO A 202 18.58 -34.11 -28.32
N ASP A 203 17.79 -34.50 -27.31
CA ASP A 203 16.84 -35.64 -27.30
C ASP A 203 15.62 -35.27 -26.45
N ASP A 204 14.78 -34.38 -26.97
CA ASP A 204 13.71 -33.65 -26.26
C ASP A 204 12.68 -34.56 -25.53
N ASP A 205 12.47 -35.79 -25.98
CA ASP A 205 11.52 -36.73 -25.40
C ASP A 205 12.18 -37.95 -24.73
N ASN A 206 13.52 -38.02 -24.76
CA ASN A 206 14.37 -39.04 -24.18
C ASN A 206 14.01 -40.49 -24.60
N ASP A 207 13.48 -40.68 -25.81
CA ASP A 207 13.25 -42.01 -26.40
C ASP A 207 14.56 -42.67 -26.87
N GLY A 208 15.61 -41.85 -27.00
CA GLY A 208 16.96 -42.24 -27.34
C GLY A 208 17.33 -42.04 -28.81
N LEU A 209 16.47 -41.47 -29.65
CA LEU A 209 16.82 -40.84 -30.91
C LEU A 209 17.00 -39.34 -30.68
N VAL A 210 18.12 -38.79 -31.14
CA VAL A 210 18.32 -37.33 -31.03
C VAL A 210 17.42 -36.59 -32.02
N ASP A 211 16.98 -35.36 -31.73
CA ASP A 211 15.98 -34.62 -32.54
C ASP A 211 16.39 -34.50 -34.01
N THR A 212 17.70 -34.37 -34.26
CA THR A 212 18.23 -34.27 -35.62
C THR A 212 18.08 -35.57 -36.42
N GLU A 213 18.13 -36.73 -35.75
CA GLU A 213 17.85 -38.03 -36.34
C GLU A 213 16.34 -38.19 -36.57
N GLU A 214 15.51 -37.77 -35.63
CA GLU A 214 14.06 -37.81 -35.74
C GLU A 214 13.50 -36.95 -36.88
N ILE A 215 13.95 -35.69 -36.98
CA ILE A 215 13.63 -34.82 -38.12
C ILE A 215 14.00 -35.50 -39.45
N SER A 216 15.08 -36.29 -39.46
CA SER A 216 15.52 -37.02 -40.65
C SER A 216 14.65 -38.26 -40.95
N LEU A 217 14.09 -38.90 -39.92
CA LEU A 217 13.16 -40.02 -40.02
C LEU A 217 11.71 -39.58 -40.27
N GLY A 218 11.39 -38.32 -39.96
CA GLY A 218 10.05 -37.75 -40.04
C GLY A 218 9.20 -37.99 -38.78
N THR A 219 9.82 -38.47 -37.71
CA THR A 219 9.22 -38.58 -36.37
C THR A 219 9.20 -37.21 -35.68
N ASN A 220 8.51 -37.12 -34.55
CA ASN A 220 8.30 -35.89 -33.80
C ASN A 220 9.20 -35.86 -32.57
N PRO A 221 10.17 -34.92 -32.49
CA PRO A 221 11.10 -34.83 -31.37
C PRO A 221 10.51 -34.63 -29.98
N LEU A 222 9.22 -34.30 -29.91
CA LEU A 222 8.52 -34.07 -28.66
C LEU A 222 7.68 -35.29 -28.22
N LEU A 223 7.76 -36.41 -28.92
CA LEU A 223 6.91 -37.58 -28.70
C LEU A 223 7.70 -38.87 -28.89
N ALA A 224 7.99 -39.54 -27.77
CA ALA A 224 8.75 -40.78 -27.78
C ALA A 224 8.13 -41.90 -28.66
N ASP A 225 6.84 -41.79 -29.00
CA ASP A 225 6.11 -42.67 -29.90
C ASP A 225 5.26 -41.78 -30.82
N SER A 226 5.78 -41.54 -32.03
CA SER A 226 5.24 -40.53 -32.95
C SER A 226 3.87 -40.87 -33.52
N ASP A 227 3.56 -42.15 -33.70
CA ASP A 227 2.29 -42.61 -34.27
C ASP A 227 1.33 -43.22 -33.22
N GLY A 228 1.82 -43.45 -32.01
CA GLY A 228 1.02 -43.88 -30.86
C GLY A 228 0.66 -45.36 -30.90
N ASP A 229 1.42 -46.20 -31.61
CA ASP A 229 1.18 -47.64 -31.70
C ASP A 229 1.64 -48.41 -30.44
N GLY A 230 2.41 -47.75 -29.58
CA GLY A 230 2.95 -48.27 -28.32
C GLY A 230 4.41 -48.72 -28.40
N VAL A 231 5.11 -48.52 -29.52
CA VAL A 231 6.54 -48.75 -29.68
C VAL A 231 7.25 -47.41 -29.89
N ASN A 232 8.29 -47.15 -29.10
CA ASN A 232 9.01 -45.88 -29.25
C ASN A 232 9.80 -45.83 -30.55
N ASP A 233 10.00 -44.64 -31.09
CA ASP A 233 10.53 -44.40 -32.43
C ASP A 233 11.90 -45.04 -32.65
N LYS A 234 12.76 -45.03 -31.63
CA LYS A 234 14.06 -45.73 -31.67
C LYS A 234 13.97 -47.23 -31.94
N ASN A 235 12.93 -47.87 -31.42
CA ASN A 235 12.74 -49.32 -31.47
C ASN A 235 11.70 -49.74 -32.51
N ASP A 236 10.98 -48.80 -33.11
CA ASP A 236 10.01 -49.08 -34.15
C ASP A 236 10.65 -49.14 -35.55
N PHE A 237 10.31 -50.18 -36.29
CA PHE A 237 10.72 -50.34 -37.67
C PHE A 237 9.84 -49.50 -38.62
N TYR A 238 8.63 -49.14 -38.21
CA TYR A 238 7.67 -48.35 -38.98
C TYR A 238 7.07 -47.20 -38.15
N PRO A 239 7.88 -46.22 -37.66
CA PRO A 239 7.50 -45.22 -36.65
C PRO A 239 6.45 -44.17 -37.08
N LEU A 240 5.73 -44.41 -38.16
CA LEU A 240 4.76 -43.50 -38.78
C LEU A 240 3.57 -44.27 -39.38
N ASP A 241 3.29 -45.50 -38.95
CA ASP A 241 2.28 -46.40 -39.53
C ASP A 241 1.06 -46.74 -38.66
N GLY A 242 0.96 -46.11 -37.48
CA GLY A 242 -0.15 -46.16 -36.51
C GLY A 242 -1.56 -45.81 -37.01
#